data_AF-A0A2W0FP65-F1
#
_entry.id   AF-A0A2W0FP65-F1
#
_cell.length_a   1.000
_cell.length_b   1.000
_cell.length_c   1.000
_cell.angle_alpha   90.00
_cell.angle_beta   90.00
_cell.angle_gamma   90.00
#
_symmetry.space_group_name_H-M   'P 1'
#
loop_
_entity.id
_entity.type
_entity.pdbx_description
1 polymer ?
#
loop_
_entity_poly.entity_id
_entity_poly.type
_entity_poly.pdbx_seq_one_letter_code
_entity_poly.pdbx_strand_id
1 'polypeptide(L)'
;MNVEKDSELDQATLRIIVAGCALVWFSLIGFLPGQQVEPYVPVMIYIALFMLGSIILRMAIARWPGHYPARRILGMVYDYTGTCYGLVVGGEGALPIYAVMVWVNLGNGMRFGSRYLAIATVLAQVALFMVYLLTPYWQAQPYMVLMLMITSTVIPVYAHILLKRTRLASEQAIAANLEKSRFLAQASHDLRQPIHSIGLFTACLREANLGADERRLVDNIDRSLLNVSQLFRSILDLYTLDNGRVQPKYDTVHLGELLRDLVRQNTEAARWAGVELRLRPCAHWVRVDPGLLATMVQNVLSNCFKYAAERPVLIGVRRRGAGLAIVIYDQGRGIAEEHLPKIFDEFYRVRQLRDKDVEGVGLGLSIVKRLGQLTDLQVTLRSRVDRGTTVSLHGLSLAAPQRLHGRDEALQSGLLTGLRVCLVEDDRNVLLATSALLERWGCVVQAESSGEDLLTDCDIIVADYDLGTRASGIECIDSIRQQRGWEVPALIITGHDIEKIHAALHDRNIAILSKPVRPVELRGVLRALRETPRASARSASTPAAVTRSGTG
;
A
#
# COMPACT_ATOMS: atom_id res chain seq x y z
N MET A 1 -3.19 -16.16 -5.57
CA MET A 1 -3.19 -17.63 -5.75
C MET A 1 -1.73 -18.04 -5.94
N ASN A 2 -1.03 -18.33 -4.83
CA ASN A 2 0.39 -18.68 -4.88
C ASN A 2 0.52 -20.07 -5.49
N VAL A 3 1.16 -20.18 -6.65
CA VAL A 3 1.63 -21.47 -7.14
C VAL A 3 2.67 -21.94 -6.13
N GLU A 4 2.27 -22.78 -5.18
CA GLU A 4 3.22 -23.50 -4.34
C GLU A 4 4.13 -24.27 -5.28
N LYS A 5 5.37 -23.81 -5.39
CA LYS A 5 6.39 -24.48 -6.18
C LYS A 5 6.57 -25.88 -5.59
N ASP A 6 6.16 -26.91 -6.32
CA ASP A 6 6.23 -28.29 -5.84
C ASP A 6 7.69 -28.74 -5.75
N SER A 7 8.27 -28.53 -4.56
CA SER A 7 9.68 -28.78 -4.27
C SER A 7 10.07 -30.25 -4.44
N GLU A 8 9.11 -31.17 -4.40
CA GLU A 8 9.32 -32.59 -4.62
C GLU A 8 9.47 -32.91 -6.12
N LEU A 9 8.68 -32.24 -6.97
CA LEU A 9 8.78 -32.35 -8.42
C LEU A 9 10.08 -31.72 -8.96
N ASP A 10 10.53 -30.62 -8.35
CA ASP A 10 11.85 -30.02 -8.62
C ASP A 10 12.98 -31.01 -8.30
N GLN A 11 12.92 -31.68 -7.13
CA GLN A 11 13.91 -32.70 -6.74
C GLN A 11 13.93 -33.88 -7.72
N ALA A 12 12.75 -34.38 -8.11
CA ALA A 12 12.64 -35.50 -9.06
C ALA A 12 13.16 -35.14 -10.45
N THR A 13 12.96 -33.90 -10.90
CA THR A 13 13.50 -33.40 -12.18
C THR A 13 15.03 -33.29 -12.12
N LEU A 14 15.56 -32.76 -11.02
CA LEU A 14 17.02 -32.66 -10.82
C LEU A 14 17.71 -34.03 -10.78
N ARG A 15 17.07 -35.05 -10.21
CA ARG A 15 17.59 -36.42 -10.20
C ARG A 15 17.89 -36.94 -11.61
N ILE A 16 17.00 -36.67 -12.56
CA ILE A 16 17.15 -37.08 -13.97
C ILE A 16 18.31 -36.32 -14.63
N ILE A 17 18.41 -35.01 -14.39
CA ILE A 17 19.48 -34.18 -14.95
C ILE A 17 20.85 -34.65 -14.43
N VAL A 18 20.96 -34.85 -13.12
CA VAL A 18 22.21 -35.27 -12.47
C VAL A 18 22.63 -36.67 -12.91
N ALA A 19 21.68 -37.62 -13.02
CA ALA A 19 21.96 -38.95 -13.56
C ALA A 19 22.46 -38.88 -15.01
N GLY A 20 21.88 -38.00 -15.84
CA GLY A 20 22.35 -37.75 -17.20
C GLY A 20 23.80 -37.23 -17.23
N CYS A 21 24.13 -36.25 -16.39
CA CYS A 21 25.51 -35.76 -16.27
C CYS A 21 26.48 -36.86 -15.82
N ALA A 22 26.07 -37.71 -14.87
CA ALA A 22 26.90 -38.83 -14.41
C ALA A 22 27.13 -39.87 -15.53
N LEU A 23 26.11 -40.19 -16.33
CA LEU A 23 26.25 -41.09 -17.47
C LEU A 23 27.25 -40.54 -18.51
N VAL A 24 27.17 -39.24 -18.80
CA VAL A 24 28.11 -38.56 -19.70
C VAL A 24 29.53 -38.63 -19.14
N TRP A 25 29.72 -38.39 -17.83
CA TRP A 25 31.02 -38.51 -17.19
C TRP A 25 31.67 -39.89 -17.40
N PHE A 26 30.95 -40.97 -17.10
CA PHE A 26 31.48 -42.33 -17.28
C PHE A 26 31.68 -42.71 -18.75
N SER A 27 30.93 -42.11 -19.66
CA SER A 27 31.18 -42.29 -21.11
C SER A 27 32.47 -41.60 -21.55
N LEU A 28 32.78 -40.44 -20.95
CA LEU A 28 33.96 -39.65 -21.28
C LEU A 28 35.25 -40.20 -20.65
N ILE A 29 35.16 -40.95 -19.55
CA ILE A 29 36.32 -41.44 -18.82
C ILE A 29 37.24 -42.33 -19.68
N GLY A 30 36.68 -43.03 -20.66
CA GLY A 30 37.43 -43.86 -21.60
C GLY A 30 38.30 -43.11 -22.60
N PHE A 31 38.06 -41.81 -22.77
CA PHE A 31 38.88 -40.96 -23.62
C PHE A 31 40.07 -40.36 -22.87
N LEU A 32 40.17 -40.59 -21.55
CA LEU A 32 41.31 -40.15 -20.77
C LEU A 32 42.53 -41.07 -21.00
N PRO A 33 43.75 -40.51 -21.11
CA PRO A 33 44.96 -41.30 -21.32
C PRO A 33 45.14 -42.36 -20.22
N GLY A 34 45.25 -43.63 -20.62
CA GLY A 34 45.48 -44.75 -19.70
C GLY A 34 44.24 -45.27 -18.97
N GLN A 35 43.04 -44.81 -19.32
CA GLN A 35 41.77 -45.29 -18.75
C GLN A 35 41.00 -46.14 -19.77
N GLN A 36 40.29 -47.17 -19.28
CA GLN A 36 39.40 -48.00 -20.10
C GLN A 36 37.96 -47.85 -19.60
N VAL A 37 36.98 -47.89 -20.51
CA VAL A 37 35.55 -47.77 -20.15
C VAL A 37 35.01 -49.06 -19.53
N GLU A 38 35.55 -50.22 -19.92
CA GLU A 38 35.01 -51.54 -19.58
C GLU A 38 34.70 -51.74 -18.08
N PRO A 39 35.56 -51.31 -17.12
CA PRO A 39 35.26 -51.43 -15.69
C PRO A 39 34.03 -50.62 -15.23
N TYR A 40 33.65 -49.57 -15.97
CA TYR A 40 32.56 -48.65 -15.62
C TYR A 40 31.23 -49.03 -16.28
N VAL A 41 31.21 -50.00 -17.20
CA VAL A 41 29.97 -50.45 -17.88
C VAL A 41 28.87 -50.85 -16.89
N PRO A 42 29.13 -51.59 -15.79
CA PRO A 42 28.09 -51.90 -14.80
C PRO A 42 27.52 -50.64 -14.12
N VAL A 43 28.36 -49.63 -13.85
CA VAL A 43 27.94 -48.34 -13.29
C VAL A 43 27.03 -47.59 -14.27
N MET A 44 27.39 -47.57 -15.55
CA MET A 44 26.58 -46.93 -16.59
C MET A 44 25.21 -47.60 -16.76
N ILE A 45 25.16 -48.94 -16.76
CA ILE A 45 23.90 -49.70 -16.82
C ILE A 45 23.03 -49.36 -15.61
N TYR A 46 23.62 -49.34 -14.41
CA TYR A 46 22.90 -48.98 -13.20
C TYR A 46 22.37 -47.54 -13.25
N ILE A 47 23.17 -46.56 -13.71
CA ILE A 47 22.74 -45.17 -13.86
C ILE A 47 21.57 -45.06 -14.86
N ALA A 48 21.57 -45.83 -15.95
CA ALA A 48 20.46 -45.87 -16.90
C ALA A 48 19.18 -46.43 -16.26
N LEU A 49 19.28 -47.52 -15.49
CA LEU A 49 18.16 -48.06 -14.71
C LEU A 49 17.67 -47.08 -13.64
N PHE A 50 18.59 -46.39 -12.97
CA PHE A 50 18.31 -45.36 -11.99
C PHE A 50 17.57 -44.17 -12.63
N MET A 51 17.98 -43.77 -13.84
CA MET A 51 17.31 -42.70 -14.59
C MET A 51 15.88 -43.10 -14.97
N LEU A 52 15.67 -44.34 -15.42
CA LEU A 52 14.34 -44.87 -15.75
C LEU A 52 13.42 -44.91 -14.52
N GLY A 53 13.91 -45.40 -13.38
CA GLY A 53 13.19 -45.34 -12.11
C GLY A 53 12.90 -43.91 -11.64
N SER A 54 13.83 -42.98 -11.85
CA SER A 54 13.65 -41.55 -11.56
C SER A 54 12.55 -40.91 -12.41
N ILE A 55 12.45 -41.28 -13.69
CA ILE A 55 11.38 -40.83 -14.59
C ILE A 55 10.02 -41.35 -14.11
N ILE A 56 9.93 -42.63 -13.73
CA ILE A 56 8.71 -43.23 -13.17
C ILE A 56 8.30 -42.51 -11.88
N LEU A 57 9.23 -42.31 -10.96
CA LEU A 57 8.97 -41.63 -9.69
C LEU A 57 8.51 -40.18 -9.91
N ARG A 58 9.12 -39.47 -10.86
CA ARG A 58 8.69 -38.12 -11.26
C ARG A 58 7.26 -38.12 -11.82
N MET A 59 6.93 -39.07 -12.70
CA MET A 59 5.55 -39.21 -13.23
C MET A 59 4.54 -39.50 -12.12
N ALA A 60 4.91 -40.33 -11.14
CA ALA A 60 4.08 -40.61 -9.98
C ALA A 60 3.86 -39.37 -9.11
N ILE A 61 4.90 -38.55 -8.85
CA ILE A 61 4.78 -37.29 -8.11
C ILE A 61 3.88 -36.31 -8.85
N ALA A 62 4.06 -36.16 -10.16
CA ALA A 62 3.24 -35.27 -10.99
C ALA A 62 1.75 -35.70 -11.02
N ARG A 63 1.49 -37.01 -10.96
CA ARG A 63 0.13 -37.54 -10.96
C ARG A 63 -0.54 -37.50 -9.58
N TRP A 64 0.24 -37.51 -8.50
CA TRP A 64 -0.23 -37.48 -7.11
C TRP A 64 0.50 -36.37 -6.32
N PRO A 65 0.21 -35.09 -6.61
CA PRO A 65 0.82 -33.97 -5.90
C PRO A 65 0.34 -33.92 -4.44
N GLY A 66 1.22 -33.51 -3.52
CA GLY A 66 0.89 -33.41 -2.10
C GLY A 66 2.06 -33.69 -1.17
N HIS A 67 1.83 -33.57 0.14
CA HIS A 67 2.87 -33.77 1.16
C HIS A 67 2.93 -35.24 1.62
N TYR A 68 3.85 -36.02 1.04
CA TYR A 68 4.05 -37.44 1.39
C TYR A 68 5.44 -37.67 2.01
N PRO A 69 5.59 -37.68 3.35
CA PRO A 69 6.90 -37.81 3.99
C PRO A 69 7.58 -39.16 3.69
N ALA A 70 6.81 -40.24 3.62
CA ALA A 70 7.34 -41.55 3.26
C ALA A 70 7.93 -41.58 1.84
N ARG A 71 7.25 -40.94 0.87
CA ARG A 71 7.73 -40.84 -0.52
C ARG A 71 9.03 -40.05 -0.61
N ARG A 72 9.17 -38.98 0.17
CA ARG A 72 10.42 -38.19 0.27
C ARG A 72 11.56 -39.02 0.83
N ILE A 73 11.34 -39.75 1.92
CA ILE A 73 12.36 -40.63 2.52
C ILE A 73 12.75 -41.74 1.55
N LEU A 74 11.78 -42.38 0.88
CA LEU A 74 12.04 -43.38 -0.16
C LEU A 74 12.88 -42.79 -1.30
N GLY A 75 12.58 -41.57 -1.75
CA GLY A 75 13.39 -40.85 -2.73
C GLY A 75 14.82 -40.59 -2.25
N MET A 76 15.02 -40.25 -0.98
CA MET A 76 16.36 -40.07 -0.41
C MET A 76 17.14 -41.39 -0.32
N VAL A 77 16.50 -42.45 0.16
CA VAL A 77 17.12 -43.79 0.20
C VAL A 77 17.53 -44.20 -1.21
N TYR A 78 16.64 -44.01 -2.18
CA TYR A 78 16.92 -44.26 -3.60
C TYR A 78 18.16 -43.49 -4.08
N ASP A 79 18.23 -42.19 -3.80
CA ASP A 79 19.39 -41.35 -4.16
C ASP A 79 20.69 -41.86 -3.54
N TYR A 80 20.71 -42.14 -2.24
CA TYR A 80 21.91 -42.57 -1.54
C TYR A 80 22.34 -43.99 -1.89
N THR A 81 21.39 -44.90 -2.15
CA THR A 81 21.70 -46.22 -2.70
C THR A 81 22.35 -46.10 -4.07
N GLY A 82 21.87 -45.20 -4.92
CA GLY A 82 22.44 -44.98 -6.23
C GLY A 82 23.86 -44.41 -6.20
N THR A 83 24.11 -43.41 -5.36
CA THR A 83 25.46 -42.85 -5.18
C THR A 83 26.41 -43.86 -4.52
N CYS A 84 25.91 -44.65 -3.57
CA CYS A 84 26.69 -45.71 -2.91
C CYS A 84 27.13 -46.78 -3.91
N TYR A 85 26.20 -47.30 -4.72
CA TYR A 85 26.51 -48.30 -5.75
C TYR A 85 27.57 -47.79 -6.72
N GLY A 86 27.42 -46.55 -7.21
CA GLY A 86 28.37 -45.94 -8.12
C GLY A 86 29.79 -45.83 -7.53
N LEU A 87 29.92 -45.51 -6.24
CA LEU A 87 31.20 -45.41 -5.54
C LEU A 87 31.82 -46.78 -5.20
N VAL A 88 31.02 -47.80 -4.90
CA VAL A 88 31.49 -49.17 -4.63
C VAL A 88 32.06 -49.79 -5.92
N VAL A 89 31.32 -49.69 -7.02
CA VAL A 89 31.68 -50.37 -8.27
C VAL A 89 32.68 -49.55 -9.09
N GLY A 90 32.56 -48.23 -9.11
CA GLY A 90 33.38 -47.36 -9.96
C GLY A 90 34.73 -46.92 -9.37
N GLY A 91 35.05 -47.26 -8.12
CA GLY A 91 36.35 -46.95 -7.51
C GLY A 91 36.77 -45.49 -7.65
N GLU A 92 38.04 -45.22 -7.98
CA GLU A 92 38.59 -43.86 -8.10
C GLU A 92 37.88 -42.99 -9.15
N GLY A 93 37.57 -43.57 -10.31
CA GLY A 93 36.90 -42.86 -11.41
C GLY A 93 35.49 -42.39 -11.08
N ALA A 94 34.88 -42.95 -10.02
CA ALA A 94 33.59 -42.55 -9.50
C ALA A 94 33.65 -41.43 -8.45
N LEU A 95 34.83 -40.92 -8.07
CA LEU A 95 34.96 -39.84 -7.08
C LEU A 95 34.04 -38.63 -7.36
N PRO A 96 33.78 -38.19 -8.62
CA PRO A 96 32.82 -37.12 -8.89
C PRO A 96 31.38 -37.39 -8.45
N ILE A 97 30.96 -38.66 -8.26
CA ILE A 97 29.66 -39.01 -7.68
C ILE A 97 29.54 -38.47 -6.23
N TYR A 98 30.64 -38.31 -5.51
CA TYR A 98 30.61 -37.69 -4.19
C TYR A 98 30.04 -36.27 -4.22
N ALA A 99 30.35 -35.48 -5.26
CA ALA A 99 29.78 -34.13 -5.41
C ALA A 99 28.25 -34.18 -5.55
N VAL A 100 27.73 -35.19 -6.25
CA VAL A 100 26.28 -35.46 -6.33
C VAL A 100 25.71 -35.77 -4.97
N MET A 101 26.41 -36.58 -4.17
CA MET A 101 25.98 -36.97 -2.83
C MET A 101 25.89 -35.75 -1.88
N VAL A 102 26.88 -34.86 -1.89
CA VAL A 102 26.85 -33.60 -1.12
C VAL A 102 25.70 -32.70 -1.60
N TRP A 103 25.49 -32.61 -2.91
CA TRP A 103 24.40 -31.84 -3.49
C TRP A 103 23.02 -32.38 -3.10
N VAL A 104 22.83 -33.70 -3.13
CA VAL A 104 21.60 -34.38 -2.67
C VAL A 104 21.36 -34.05 -1.20
N ASN A 105 22.40 -34.11 -0.37
CA ASN A 105 22.30 -33.80 1.05
C ASN A 105 21.83 -32.35 1.29
N LEU A 106 22.51 -31.38 0.68
CA LEU A 106 22.16 -29.97 0.79
C LEU A 106 20.77 -29.67 0.20
N GLY A 107 20.46 -30.27 -0.96
CA GLY A 107 19.19 -30.09 -1.67
C GLY A 107 17.99 -30.51 -0.83
N ASN A 108 18.08 -31.64 -0.12
CA ASN A 108 17.03 -32.10 0.78
C ASN A 108 16.82 -31.14 1.96
N GLY A 109 17.90 -30.57 2.51
CA GLY A 109 17.78 -29.56 3.56
C GLY A 109 17.15 -28.26 3.12
N MET A 110 17.54 -27.75 1.95
CA MET A 110 17.01 -26.50 1.41
C MET A 110 15.54 -26.62 0.99
N ARG A 111 15.13 -27.78 0.45
CA ARG A 111 13.76 -27.99 -0.07
C ARG A 111 12.76 -28.41 0.99
N PHE A 112 13.19 -29.25 1.94
CA PHE A 112 12.28 -29.89 2.88
C PHE A 112 12.53 -29.51 4.34
N GLY A 113 13.62 -28.80 4.63
CA GLY A 113 13.94 -28.24 5.94
C GLY A 113 14.98 -29.03 6.74
N SER A 114 15.26 -28.54 7.95
CA SER A 114 16.38 -29.03 8.79
C SER A 114 16.27 -30.50 9.20
N ARG A 115 15.06 -31.02 9.40
CA ARG A 115 14.84 -32.44 9.72
C ARG A 115 15.31 -33.35 8.58
N TYR A 116 14.99 -32.98 7.35
CA TYR A 116 15.41 -33.72 6.17
C TYR A 116 16.89 -33.55 5.87
N LEU A 117 17.49 -32.40 6.18
CA LEU A 117 18.94 -32.22 6.14
C LEU A 117 19.66 -33.19 7.10
N ALA A 118 19.14 -33.34 8.32
CA ALA A 118 19.71 -34.25 9.30
C ALA A 118 19.59 -35.72 8.83
N ILE A 119 18.41 -36.12 8.37
CA ILE A 119 18.19 -37.47 7.80
C ILE A 119 19.13 -37.71 6.62
N ALA A 120 19.21 -36.77 5.69
CA ALA A 120 20.06 -36.87 4.52
C ALA A 120 21.54 -36.97 4.90
N THR A 121 21.99 -36.21 5.92
CA THR A 121 23.37 -36.29 6.42
C THR A 121 23.67 -37.65 7.04
N VAL A 122 22.75 -38.20 7.82
CA VAL A 122 22.90 -39.56 8.39
C VAL A 122 22.96 -40.62 7.28
N LEU A 123 22.05 -40.57 6.31
CA LEU A 123 22.06 -41.48 5.17
C LEU A 123 23.36 -41.36 4.36
N ALA A 124 23.90 -40.15 4.22
CA ALA A 124 25.16 -39.92 3.56
C ALA A 124 26.34 -40.58 4.30
N GLN A 125 26.40 -40.43 5.64
CA GLN A 125 27.44 -41.07 6.45
C GLN A 125 27.35 -42.59 6.39
N VAL A 126 26.14 -43.15 6.45
CA VAL A 126 25.92 -44.60 6.34
C VAL A 126 26.36 -45.11 4.97
N ALA A 127 26.02 -44.39 3.89
CA ALA A 127 26.44 -44.76 2.54
C ALA A 127 27.96 -44.71 2.38
N LEU A 128 28.65 -43.66 2.86
CA LEU A 128 30.12 -43.59 2.82
C LEU A 128 30.79 -44.69 3.66
N PHE A 129 30.22 -45.01 4.81
CA PHE A 129 30.71 -46.11 5.64
C PHE A 129 30.57 -47.47 4.95
N MET A 130 29.44 -47.71 4.26
CA MET A 130 29.25 -48.91 3.44
C MET A 130 30.24 -48.96 2.27
N VAL A 131 30.48 -47.84 1.58
CA VAL A 131 31.50 -47.75 0.51
C VAL A 131 32.87 -48.18 1.02
N TYR A 132 33.26 -47.74 2.23
CA TYR A 132 34.50 -48.14 2.88
C TYR A 132 34.54 -49.63 3.23
N LEU A 133 33.47 -50.19 3.81
CA LEU A 133 33.43 -51.60 4.20
C LEU A 133 33.48 -52.55 3.01
N LEU A 134 32.82 -52.19 1.90
CA LEU A 134 32.62 -53.08 0.75
C LEU A 134 33.76 -53.06 -0.27
N THR A 135 34.68 -52.10 -0.19
CA THR A 135 35.66 -51.86 -1.25
C THR A 135 37.09 -51.80 -0.72
N PRO A 136 37.97 -52.76 -1.06
CA PRO A 136 39.36 -52.75 -0.62
C PRO A 136 40.14 -51.49 -1.00
N TYR A 137 39.82 -50.89 -2.16
CA TYR A 137 40.42 -49.63 -2.61
C TYR A 137 40.22 -48.49 -1.61
N TRP A 138 38.97 -48.28 -1.16
CA TRP A 138 38.64 -47.22 -0.21
C TRP A 138 39.25 -47.49 1.18
N GLN A 139 39.45 -48.76 1.55
CA GLN A 139 40.16 -49.16 2.78
C GLN A 139 41.64 -48.81 2.73
N ALA A 140 42.27 -48.89 1.55
CA ALA A 140 43.66 -48.48 1.36
C ALA A 140 43.86 -46.96 1.47
N GLN A 141 42.79 -46.17 1.40
CA GLN A 141 42.82 -44.70 1.43
C GLN A 141 41.93 -44.12 2.57
N PRO A 142 42.20 -44.46 3.84
CA PRO A 142 41.30 -44.13 4.96
C PRO A 142 41.17 -42.61 5.18
N TYR A 143 42.22 -41.84 4.91
CA TYR A 143 42.19 -40.38 5.06
C TYR A 143 41.30 -39.70 4.01
N MET A 144 41.21 -40.24 2.80
CA MET A 144 40.29 -39.72 1.78
C MET A 144 38.84 -39.96 2.21
N VAL A 145 38.49 -41.17 2.66
CA VAL A 145 37.13 -41.46 3.16
C VAL A 145 36.78 -40.58 4.35
N LEU A 146 37.71 -40.40 5.30
CA LEU A 146 37.53 -39.50 6.43
C LEU A 146 37.25 -38.06 5.95
N MET A 147 38.00 -37.56 4.96
CA MET A 147 37.77 -36.25 4.36
C MET A 147 36.37 -36.13 3.73
N LEU A 148 35.91 -37.15 2.99
CA LEU A 148 34.56 -37.19 2.42
C LEU A 148 33.46 -37.21 3.50
N MET A 149 33.66 -37.96 4.58
CA MET A 149 32.73 -38.02 5.72
C MET A 149 32.64 -36.68 6.46
N ILE A 150 33.80 -36.05 6.74
CA ILE A 150 33.87 -34.72 7.37
C ILE A 150 33.19 -33.69 6.49
N THR A 151 33.54 -33.60 5.20
CA THR A 151 32.97 -32.61 4.28
C THR A 151 31.47 -32.83 4.04
N SER A 152 31.00 -34.08 4.05
CA SER A 152 29.57 -34.42 3.98
C SER A 152 28.78 -34.06 5.25
N THR A 153 29.46 -33.68 6.34
CA THR A 153 28.83 -33.20 7.58
C THR A 153 28.98 -31.68 7.71
N VAL A 154 30.18 -31.15 7.51
CA VAL A 154 30.51 -29.73 7.71
C VAL A 154 29.74 -28.84 6.74
N ILE A 155 29.68 -29.20 5.44
CA ILE A 155 29.01 -28.36 4.43
C ILE A 155 27.51 -28.19 4.73
N PRO A 156 26.72 -29.27 4.97
CA PRO A 156 25.32 -29.15 5.39
C PRO A 156 25.11 -28.33 6.66
N VAL A 157 25.94 -28.55 7.69
CA VAL A 157 25.82 -27.85 8.97
C VAL A 157 26.09 -26.35 8.78
N TYR A 158 27.12 -25.99 8.04
CA TYR A 158 27.44 -24.60 7.72
C TYR A 158 26.30 -23.93 6.95
N ALA A 159 25.77 -24.60 5.92
CA ALA A 159 24.64 -24.10 5.15
C ALA A 159 23.38 -23.90 6.01
N HIS A 160 23.10 -24.82 6.95
CA HIS A 160 21.98 -24.68 7.89
C HIS A 160 22.13 -23.43 8.78
N ILE A 161 23.32 -23.21 9.33
CA ILE A 161 23.61 -22.04 10.18
C ILE A 161 23.45 -20.75 9.37
N LEU A 162 23.97 -20.71 8.15
CA LEU A 162 23.88 -19.53 7.28
C LEU A 162 22.42 -19.20 6.94
N LEU A 163 21.66 -20.19 6.48
CA LEU A 163 20.24 -20.00 6.15
C LEU A 163 19.41 -19.56 7.36
N LYS A 164 19.69 -20.13 8.54
CA LYS A 164 19.01 -19.74 9.79
C LYS A 164 19.33 -18.29 10.16
N ARG A 165 20.60 -17.86 10.06
CA ARG A 165 21.00 -16.47 10.34
C ARG A 165 20.36 -15.49 9.36
N THR A 166 20.40 -15.78 8.06
CA THR A 166 19.78 -14.92 7.05
C THR A 166 18.29 -14.77 7.27
N ARG A 167 17.60 -15.87 7.59
CA ARG A 167 16.16 -15.85 7.89
C ARG A 167 15.85 -15.00 9.12
N LEU A 168 16.57 -15.21 10.23
CA LEU A 168 16.38 -14.43 11.46
C LEU A 168 16.65 -12.94 11.24
N ALA A 169 17.73 -12.60 10.54
CA ALA A 169 18.04 -11.20 10.21
C ALA A 169 16.95 -10.56 9.33
N SER A 170 16.42 -11.31 8.36
CA SER A 170 15.30 -10.85 7.53
C SER A 170 14.03 -10.64 8.36
N GLU A 171 13.68 -11.58 9.24
CA GLU A 171 12.51 -11.49 10.11
C GLU A 171 12.64 -10.29 11.07
N GLN A 172 13.82 -10.07 11.66
CA GLN A 172 14.12 -8.91 12.51
C GLN A 172 14.01 -7.58 11.75
N ALA A 173 14.55 -7.51 10.53
CA ALA A 173 14.46 -6.30 9.70
C ALA A 173 13.01 -5.96 9.34
N ILE A 174 12.21 -6.97 9.00
CA ILE A 174 10.77 -6.79 8.69
C ILE A 174 10.02 -6.33 9.94
N ALA A 175 10.25 -6.97 11.09
CA ALA A 175 9.61 -6.61 12.35
C ALA A 175 9.94 -5.16 12.76
N ALA A 176 11.22 -4.78 12.71
CA ALA A 176 11.66 -3.42 13.02
C ALA A 176 11.03 -2.38 12.09
N ASN A 177 10.88 -2.68 10.80
CA ASN A 177 10.24 -1.77 9.86
C ASN A 177 8.74 -1.63 10.13
N LEU A 178 8.07 -2.73 10.49
CA LEU A 178 6.65 -2.72 10.86
C LEU A 178 6.40 -1.91 12.13
N GLU A 179 7.23 -2.09 13.17
CA GLU A 179 7.16 -1.33 14.41
C GLU A 179 7.38 0.17 14.18
N LYS A 180 8.42 0.53 13.41
CA LYS A 180 8.68 1.92 13.02
C LYS A 180 7.48 2.53 12.29
N SER A 181 6.87 1.77 11.38
CA SER A 181 5.69 2.22 10.64
C SER A 181 4.46 2.42 11.53
N ARG A 182 4.25 1.53 12.51
CA ARG A 182 3.13 1.63 13.46
C ARG A 182 3.32 2.81 14.42
N PHE A 183 4.53 2.99 14.92
CA PHE A 183 4.88 4.13 15.77
C PHE A 183 4.62 5.47 15.07
N LEU A 184 5.05 5.60 13.82
CA LEU A 184 4.84 6.83 13.03
C LEU A 184 3.36 7.08 12.72
N ALA A 185 2.59 6.03 12.41
CA ALA A 185 1.15 6.15 12.20
C ALA A 185 0.40 6.59 13.47
N GLN A 186 0.79 6.08 14.64
CA GLN A 186 0.18 6.50 15.90
C GLN A 186 0.58 7.92 16.28
N ALA A 187 1.87 8.27 16.15
CA ALA A 187 2.33 9.66 16.34
C ALA A 187 1.61 10.64 15.40
N SER A 188 1.25 10.23 14.18
CA SER A 188 0.40 11.05 13.29
C SER A 188 -0.94 11.39 13.93
N HIS A 189 -1.60 10.38 14.47
CA HIS A 189 -2.95 10.51 14.98
C HIS A 189 -2.93 11.48 16.17
N ASP A 190 -2.01 11.23 17.09
CA ASP A 190 -1.86 11.98 18.33
C ASP A 190 -1.43 13.44 18.09
N LEU A 191 -0.76 13.73 16.97
CA LEU A 191 -0.39 15.10 16.58
C LEU A 191 -1.44 15.80 15.72
N ARG A 192 -2.29 15.06 15.01
CA ARG A 192 -3.35 15.63 14.16
C ARG A 192 -4.47 16.24 15.00
N GLN A 193 -4.86 15.58 16.10
CA GLN A 193 -5.90 16.07 17.02
C GLN A 193 -5.62 17.46 17.59
N PRO A 194 -4.46 17.73 18.23
CA PRO A 194 -4.18 19.05 18.78
C PRO A 194 -4.10 20.13 17.69
N ILE A 195 -3.55 19.80 16.51
CA ILE A 195 -3.53 20.72 15.36
C ILE A 195 -4.96 21.04 14.89
N HIS A 196 -5.84 20.05 14.80
CA HIS A 196 -7.23 20.28 14.42
C HIS A 196 -7.94 21.20 15.42
N SER A 197 -7.77 20.94 16.71
CA SER A 197 -8.35 21.75 17.79
C SER A 197 -7.87 23.20 17.76
N ILE A 198 -6.56 23.44 17.60
CA ILE A 198 -6.02 24.81 17.49
C ILE A 198 -6.56 25.51 16.23
N GLY A 199 -6.81 24.78 15.14
CA GLY A 199 -7.38 25.31 13.89
C GLY A 199 -8.82 25.78 14.07
N LEU A 200 -9.60 25.05 14.87
CA LEU A 200 -10.96 25.44 15.20
C LEU A 200 -10.99 26.67 16.12
N PHE A 201 -10.11 26.73 17.13
CA PHE A 201 -10.02 27.90 18.02
C PHE A 201 -9.58 29.17 17.30
N THR A 202 -8.63 29.06 16.36
CA THR A 202 -8.21 30.19 15.52
C THR A 202 -9.32 30.66 14.59
N ALA A 203 -10.12 29.74 14.02
CA ALA A 203 -11.32 30.09 13.26
C ALA A 203 -12.35 30.86 14.11
N CYS A 204 -12.62 30.40 15.34
CA CYS A 204 -13.51 31.10 16.28
C CYS A 204 -13.00 32.52 16.62
N LEU A 205 -11.69 32.67 16.86
CA LEU A 205 -11.07 33.97 17.15
C LEU A 205 -11.16 34.93 15.95
N ARG A 206 -10.95 34.45 14.72
CA ARG A 206 -11.04 35.27 13.49
C ARG A 206 -12.41 35.89 13.27
N GLU A 207 -13.46 35.25 13.77
CA GLU A 207 -14.84 35.70 13.65
C GLU A 207 -15.33 36.51 14.86
N ALA A 208 -14.49 36.68 15.89
CA ALA A 208 -14.73 37.59 17.01
C ALA A 208 -14.44 39.05 16.61
N ASN A 209 -15.02 40.00 17.35
CA ASN A 209 -14.87 41.44 17.10
C ASN A 209 -13.49 41.93 17.60
N LEU A 210 -12.43 41.47 16.94
CA LEU A 210 -11.03 41.74 17.28
C LEU A 210 -10.56 43.10 16.73
N GLY A 211 -9.62 43.73 17.45
CA GLY A 211 -8.84 44.83 16.92
C GLY A 211 -7.92 44.39 15.77
N ALA A 212 -7.33 45.37 15.07
CA ALA A 212 -6.53 45.11 13.86
C ALA A 212 -5.25 44.31 14.14
N ASP A 213 -4.64 44.50 15.32
CA ASP A 213 -3.39 43.81 15.68
C ASP A 213 -3.66 42.39 16.22
N GLU A 214 -4.73 42.18 16.97
CA GLU A 214 -5.17 40.84 17.40
C GLU A 214 -5.58 39.98 16.22
N ARG A 215 -6.27 40.55 15.22
CA ARG A 215 -6.65 39.83 14.01
C ARG A 215 -5.43 39.38 13.20
N ARG A 216 -4.40 40.22 13.11
CA ARG A 216 -3.10 39.87 12.49
C ARG A 216 -2.40 38.75 13.22
N LEU A 217 -2.41 38.75 14.55
CA LEU A 217 -1.83 37.66 15.36
C LEU A 217 -2.56 36.34 15.12
N VAL A 218 -3.89 36.34 15.08
CA VAL A 218 -4.68 35.13 14.81
C VAL A 218 -4.42 34.61 13.40
N ASP A 219 -4.36 35.48 12.38
CA ASP A 219 -4.02 35.10 11.00
C ASP A 219 -2.60 34.51 10.87
N ASN A 220 -1.67 34.93 11.74
CA ASN A 220 -0.31 34.37 11.78
C ASN A 220 -0.27 33.00 12.49
N ILE A 221 -1.07 32.81 13.54
CA ILE A 221 -1.20 31.51 14.22
C ILE A 221 -1.85 30.50 13.27
N ASP A 222 -2.94 30.86 12.59
CA ASP A 222 -3.64 30.01 11.61
C ASP A 222 -2.69 29.56 10.49
N ARG A 223 -1.90 30.50 9.94
CA ARG A 223 -0.85 30.18 8.95
C ARG A 223 0.21 29.23 9.49
N SER A 224 0.72 29.49 10.69
CA SER A 224 1.73 28.63 11.33
C SER A 224 1.19 27.21 11.56
N LEU A 225 -0.08 27.10 11.92
CA LEU A 225 -0.75 25.84 12.18
C LEU A 225 -1.01 25.04 10.90
N LEU A 226 -1.46 25.71 9.84
CA LEU A 226 -1.60 25.12 8.50
C LEU A 226 -0.27 24.59 7.99
N ASN A 227 0.81 25.37 8.18
CA ASN A 227 2.16 24.95 7.82
C ASN A 227 2.59 23.69 8.57
N VAL A 228 2.44 23.65 9.90
CA VAL A 228 2.79 22.48 10.73
C VAL A 228 1.94 21.26 10.36
N SER A 229 0.65 21.44 10.13
CA SER A 229 -0.27 20.39 9.68
C SER A 229 0.18 19.77 8.35
N GLN A 230 0.51 20.62 7.38
CA GLN A 230 0.99 20.19 6.07
C GLN A 230 2.35 19.50 6.16
N LEU A 231 3.21 19.94 7.08
CA LEU A 231 4.51 19.36 7.38
C LEU A 231 4.38 17.91 7.88
N PHE A 232 3.53 17.71 8.89
CA PHE A 232 3.25 16.38 9.43
C PHE A 232 2.64 15.48 8.38
N ARG A 233 1.61 15.95 7.67
CA ARG A 233 0.98 15.20 6.59
C ARG A 233 2.00 14.78 5.53
N SER A 234 2.91 15.68 5.14
CA SER A 234 3.97 15.39 4.17
C SER A 234 4.96 14.31 4.65
N ILE A 235 5.40 14.38 5.91
CA ILE A 235 6.28 13.36 6.50
C ILE A 235 5.58 12.00 6.51
N LEU A 236 4.31 11.98 6.89
CA LEU A 236 3.54 10.75 7.02
C LEU A 236 3.16 10.15 5.68
N ASP A 237 2.77 10.96 4.71
CA ASP A 237 2.52 10.54 3.34
C ASP A 237 3.77 9.85 2.78
N LEU A 238 4.96 10.41 3.00
CA LEU A 238 6.24 9.78 2.64
C LEU A 238 6.42 8.42 3.30
N TYR A 239 6.26 8.31 4.62
CA TYR A 239 6.42 7.03 5.32
C TYR A 239 5.34 5.99 4.93
N THR A 240 4.13 6.43 4.60
CA THR A 240 3.04 5.53 4.18
C THR A 240 3.26 5.03 2.76
N LEU A 241 3.80 5.89 1.89
CA LEU A 241 4.22 5.55 0.53
C LEU A 241 5.40 4.56 0.52
N ASP A 242 6.38 4.73 1.39
CA ASP A 242 7.58 3.87 1.46
C ASP A 242 7.27 2.43 1.88
N ASN A 243 6.19 2.22 2.63
CA ASN A 243 5.77 0.91 3.10
C ASN A 243 4.77 0.21 2.18
N GLY A 244 4.46 0.78 1.00
CA GLY A 244 3.53 0.19 0.04
C GLY A 244 2.09 0.03 0.56
N ARG A 245 1.72 0.77 1.62
CA ARG A 245 0.39 0.69 2.26
C ARG A 245 -0.68 1.48 1.51
N VAL A 246 -0.27 2.41 0.64
CA VAL A 246 -1.18 3.20 -0.21
C VAL A 246 -1.46 2.40 -1.48
N GLN A 247 -2.72 2.02 -1.71
CA GLN A 247 -3.17 1.42 -2.97
C GLN A 247 -3.96 2.47 -3.77
N PRO A 248 -3.55 2.83 -4.99
CA PRO A 248 -4.28 3.79 -5.82
C PRO A 248 -5.68 3.29 -6.19
N LYS A 249 -6.68 4.17 -6.06
CA LYS A 249 -8.08 3.91 -6.40
C LYS A 249 -8.40 4.57 -7.72
N TYR A 250 -8.26 3.81 -8.80
CA TYR A 250 -8.45 4.33 -10.16
C TYR A 250 -9.92 4.51 -10.51
N ASP A 251 -10.32 5.75 -10.81
CA ASP A 251 -11.63 6.12 -11.30
C ASP A 251 -11.54 6.88 -12.64
N THR A 252 -12.65 6.96 -13.38
CA THR A 252 -12.77 7.70 -14.63
C THR A 252 -13.19 9.14 -14.34
N VAL A 253 -12.26 10.08 -14.51
CA VAL A 253 -12.43 11.47 -14.05
C VAL A 253 -12.41 12.43 -15.25
N HIS A 254 -13.33 13.41 -15.24
CA HIS A 254 -13.28 14.55 -16.16
C HIS A 254 -12.15 15.49 -15.74
N LEU A 255 -11.01 15.40 -16.44
CA LEU A 255 -9.77 16.09 -16.06
C LEU A 255 -9.93 17.61 -16.00
N GLY A 256 -10.73 18.19 -16.91
CA GLY A 256 -10.97 19.63 -16.94
C GLY A 256 -11.80 20.15 -15.77
N GLU A 257 -12.63 19.31 -15.15
CA GLU A 257 -13.42 19.68 -13.96
C GLU A 257 -12.56 19.57 -12.71
N LEU A 258 -11.83 18.45 -12.56
CA LEU A 258 -10.86 18.27 -11.48
C LEU A 258 -9.87 19.45 -11.40
N LEU A 259 -9.27 19.84 -12.53
CA LEU A 259 -8.34 20.97 -12.57
C LEU A 259 -9.03 22.31 -12.26
N ARG A 260 -10.29 22.49 -12.69
CA ARG A 260 -11.06 23.71 -12.40
C ARG A 260 -11.38 23.83 -10.92
N ASP A 261 -11.74 22.71 -10.28
CA ASP A 261 -11.96 22.66 -8.83
C ASP A 261 -10.69 22.96 -8.05
N LEU A 262 -9.54 22.41 -8.47
CA LEU A 262 -8.25 22.72 -7.84
C LEU A 262 -7.90 24.20 -7.98
N VAL A 263 -8.14 24.81 -9.15
CA VAL A 263 -7.93 26.25 -9.35
C VAL A 263 -8.86 27.06 -8.46
N ARG A 264 -10.15 26.70 -8.39
CA ARG A 264 -11.14 27.35 -7.51
C ARG A 264 -10.68 27.33 -6.06
N GLN A 265 -10.27 26.16 -5.55
CA GLN A 265 -9.79 25.98 -4.17
C GLN A 265 -8.52 26.79 -3.85
N ASN A 266 -7.68 27.09 -4.84
CA ASN A 266 -6.43 27.82 -4.66
C ASN A 266 -6.51 29.31 -5.01
N THR A 267 -7.70 29.84 -5.35
CA THR A 267 -7.85 31.23 -5.81
C THR A 267 -7.43 32.23 -4.72
N GLU A 268 -7.80 32.00 -3.46
CA GLU A 268 -7.42 32.88 -2.36
C GLU A 268 -5.93 32.83 -2.06
N ALA A 269 -5.34 31.63 -1.99
CA ALA A 269 -3.91 31.44 -1.80
C ALA A 269 -3.09 32.12 -2.92
N ALA A 270 -3.55 32.02 -4.17
CA ALA A 270 -2.93 32.67 -5.31
C ALA A 270 -3.01 34.20 -5.19
N ARG A 271 -4.17 34.76 -4.82
CA ARG A 271 -4.34 36.19 -4.57
C ARG A 271 -3.41 36.71 -3.48
N TRP A 272 -3.26 35.95 -2.40
CA TRP A 272 -2.36 36.31 -1.30
C TRP A 272 -0.88 36.29 -1.71
N ALA A 273 -0.52 35.39 -2.63
CA ALA A 273 0.82 35.33 -3.23
C ALA A 273 1.02 36.31 -4.41
N GLY A 274 0.00 37.11 -4.76
CA GLY A 274 0.02 37.99 -5.94
C GLY A 274 0.06 37.25 -7.28
N VAL A 275 -0.26 35.96 -7.31
CA VAL A 275 -0.15 35.08 -8.49
C VAL A 275 -1.48 35.02 -9.23
N GLU A 276 -1.45 35.27 -10.55
CA GLU A 276 -2.59 35.01 -11.42
C GLU A 276 -2.59 33.54 -11.89
N LEU A 277 -3.59 32.78 -11.45
CA LEU A 277 -3.75 31.37 -11.82
C LEU A 277 -4.61 31.24 -13.08
N ARG A 278 -4.03 30.74 -14.18
CA ARG A 278 -4.71 30.57 -15.47
C ARG A 278 -4.84 29.08 -15.79
N LEU A 279 -6.06 28.63 -16.06
CA LEU A 279 -6.34 27.27 -16.54
C LEU A 279 -6.72 27.30 -18.02
N ARG A 280 -6.06 26.47 -18.84
CA ARG A 280 -6.55 26.15 -20.18
C ARG A 280 -7.60 25.04 -20.07
N PRO A 281 -8.87 25.29 -20.45
CA PRO A 281 -9.91 24.28 -20.40
C PRO A 281 -9.56 23.06 -21.25
N CYS A 282 -9.93 21.88 -20.77
CA CYS A 282 -9.88 20.65 -21.53
C CYS A 282 -11.14 19.82 -21.25
N ALA A 283 -11.50 18.95 -22.20
CA ALA A 283 -12.67 18.07 -22.11
C ALA A 283 -12.27 16.58 -22.12
N HIS A 284 -11.09 16.28 -21.56
CA HIS A 284 -10.54 14.94 -21.56
C HIS A 284 -10.97 14.15 -20.33
N TRP A 285 -11.24 12.87 -20.54
CA TRP A 285 -11.49 11.89 -19.50
C TRP A 285 -10.24 11.03 -19.32
N VAL A 286 -9.87 10.76 -18.07
CA VAL A 286 -8.68 9.97 -17.73
C VAL A 286 -8.99 8.98 -16.63
N ARG A 287 -8.32 7.83 -16.65
CA ARG A 287 -8.39 6.84 -15.57
C ARG A 287 -7.26 7.09 -14.58
N VAL A 288 -7.59 7.61 -13.39
CA VAL A 288 -6.63 8.06 -12.37
C VAL A 288 -7.22 7.94 -10.97
N ASP A 289 -6.37 7.98 -9.95
CA ASP A 289 -6.83 8.30 -8.60
C ASP A 289 -6.97 9.83 -8.45
N PRO A 290 -8.19 10.37 -8.29
CA PRO A 290 -8.40 11.82 -8.20
C PRO A 290 -7.74 12.45 -6.98
N GLY A 291 -7.66 11.73 -5.85
CA GLY A 291 -7.07 12.22 -4.61
C GLY A 291 -5.55 12.32 -4.70
N LEU A 292 -4.90 11.28 -5.23
CA LEU A 292 -3.45 11.28 -5.45
C LEU A 292 -3.05 12.30 -6.52
N LEU A 293 -3.81 12.41 -7.62
CA LEU A 293 -3.55 13.40 -8.67
C LEU A 293 -3.73 14.83 -8.15
N ALA A 294 -4.79 15.10 -7.39
CA ALA A 294 -5.01 16.39 -6.74
C ALA A 294 -3.85 16.74 -5.79
N THR A 295 -3.36 15.76 -5.03
CA THR A 295 -2.21 15.93 -4.13
C THR A 295 -0.94 16.29 -4.89
N MET A 296 -0.68 15.63 -6.02
CA MET A 296 0.47 15.96 -6.89
C MET A 296 0.36 17.40 -7.42
N VAL A 297 -0.79 17.78 -7.97
CA VAL A 297 -1.02 19.13 -8.52
C VAL A 297 -0.92 20.20 -7.42
N GLN A 298 -1.49 19.95 -6.23
CA GLN A 298 -1.44 20.87 -5.11
C GLN A 298 -0.01 21.14 -4.63
N ASN A 299 0.82 20.11 -4.57
CA ASN A 299 2.24 20.24 -4.19
C ASN A 299 3.02 21.07 -5.22
N VAL A 300 2.71 20.92 -6.51
CA VAL A 300 3.31 21.76 -7.56
C VAL A 300 2.82 23.20 -7.45
N LEU A 301 1.51 23.44 -7.30
CA LEU A 301 0.94 24.79 -7.16
C LEU A 301 1.47 25.52 -5.94
N SER A 302 1.59 24.83 -4.81
CA SER A 302 2.19 25.40 -3.59
C SER A 302 3.62 25.88 -3.84
N ASN A 303 4.42 25.13 -4.59
CA ASN A 303 5.76 25.57 -4.99
C ASN A 303 5.70 26.79 -5.92
N CYS A 304 4.78 26.81 -6.88
CA CYS A 304 4.62 27.97 -7.77
C CYS A 304 4.28 29.25 -6.98
N PHE A 305 3.37 29.19 -6.00
CA PHE A 305 3.04 30.37 -5.18
C PHE A 305 4.22 30.86 -4.34
N LYS A 306 5.07 29.95 -3.87
CA LYS A 306 6.26 30.30 -3.09
C LYS A 306 7.38 30.92 -3.92
N TYR A 307 7.58 30.47 -5.16
CA TYR A 307 8.77 30.82 -5.95
C TYR A 307 8.49 31.68 -7.20
N ALA A 308 7.21 31.90 -7.53
CA ALA A 308 6.76 32.72 -8.66
C ALA A 308 5.77 33.81 -8.22
N ALA A 309 5.92 34.34 -7.00
CA ALA A 309 5.13 35.45 -6.49
C ALA A 309 5.03 36.59 -7.54
N GLU A 310 3.87 37.23 -7.62
CA GLU A 310 3.55 38.32 -8.56
C GLU A 310 3.57 37.95 -10.06
N ARG A 311 3.77 36.67 -10.42
CA ARG A 311 3.83 36.22 -11.81
C ARG A 311 2.75 35.19 -12.11
N PRO A 312 2.25 35.11 -13.35
CA PRO A 312 1.18 34.18 -13.69
C PRO A 312 1.66 32.72 -13.70
N VAL A 313 0.76 31.83 -13.29
CA VAL A 313 0.94 30.37 -13.35
C VAL A 313 -0.09 29.80 -14.32
N LEU A 314 0.38 29.06 -15.33
CA LEU A 314 -0.46 28.43 -16.34
C LEU A 314 -0.56 26.93 -16.11
N ILE A 315 -1.79 26.43 -16.01
CA ILE A 315 -2.11 25.01 -16.01
C ILE A 315 -2.71 24.64 -17.37
N GLY A 316 -2.19 23.61 -18.00
CA GLY A 316 -2.73 23.09 -19.25
C GLY A 316 -2.56 21.59 -19.38
N VAL A 317 -3.27 21.00 -20.34
CA VAL A 317 -3.17 19.58 -20.68
C VAL A 317 -2.72 19.44 -22.11
N ARG A 318 -1.77 18.56 -22.39
CA ARG A 318 -1.26 18.27 -23.73
C ARG A 318 -1.30 16.77 -24.01
N ARG A 319 -1.60 16.39 -25.25
CA ARG A 319 -1.39 15.01 -25.72
C ARG A 319 0.10 14.75 -25.87
N ARG A 320 0.56 13.59 -25.40
CA ARG A 320 1.95 13.13 -25.54
C ARG A 320 1.97 11.61 -25.70
N GLY A 321 2.33 11.14 -26.90
CA GLY A 321 2.23 9.72 -27.24
C GLY A 321 0.78 9.23 -27.17
N ALA A 322 0.57 8.08 -26.52
CA ALA A 322 -0.76 7.49 -26.32
C ALA A 322 -1.56 8.11 -25.15
N GLY A 323 -0.94 8.97 -24.34
CA GLY A 323 -1.54 9.54 -23.13
C GLY A 323 -1.65 11.07 -23.15
N LEU A 324 -2.06 11.60 -22.00
CA LEU A 324 -2.06 13.03 -21.70
C LEU A 324 -0.94 13.38 -20.71
N ALA A 325 -0.57 14.65 -20.74
CA ALA A 325 0.32 15.25 -19.77
C ALA A 325 -0.31 16.53 -19.21
N ILE A 326 -0.39 16.64 -17.88
CA ILE A 326 -0.68 17.91 -17.22
C ILE A 326 0.62 18.69 -17.16
N VAL A 327 0.58 19.95 -17.58
CA VAL A 327 1.72 20.86 -17.62
C VAL A 327 1.38 22.07 -16.77
N ILE A 328 2.17 22.30 -15.74
CA ILE A 328 2.09 23.47 -14.87
C ILE A 328 3.34 24.30 -15.12
N TYR A 329 3.15 25.53 -15.59
CA TYR A 329 4.22 26.45 -15.93
C TYR A 329 4.11 27.72 -15.09
N ASP A 330 5.17 28.05 -14.36
CA ASP A 330 5.33 29.32 -13.69
C ASP A 330 6.41 30.17 -14.36
N GLN A 331 6.31 31.48 -14.22
CA GLN A 331 7.33 32.43 -14.69
C GLN A 331 8.26 32.89 -13.58
N GLY A 332 8.45 32.10 -12.51
CA GLY A 332 9.25 32.48 -11.35
C GLY A 332 10.75 32.62 -11.63
N ARG A 333 11.54 32.70 -10.55
CA ARG A 333 13.01 32.83 -10.62
C ARG A 333 13.74 31.69 -11.34
N GLY A 334 13.06 30.57 -11.55
CA GLY A 334 13.67 29.35 -12.09
C GLY A 334 14.68 28.71 -11.15
N ILE A 335 15.29 27.62 -11.60
CA ILE A 335 16.20 26.78 -10.83
C ILE A 335 17.47 26.61 -11.65
N ALA A 336 18.64 26.79 -11.03
CA ALA A 336 19.92 26.57 -11.68
C ALA A 336 20.13 25.08 -11.99
N GLU A 337 20.81 24.79 -13.09
CA GLU A 337 20.96 23.42 -13.63
C GLU A 337 21.61 22.46 -12.63
N GLU A 338 22.54 22.94 -11.82
CA GLU A 338 23.22 22.18 -10.76
C GLU A 338 22.28 21.65 -9.66
N HIS A 339 21.12 22.27 -9.46
CA HIS A 339 20.14 21.86 -8.46
C HIS A 339 19.09 20.90 -9.02
N LEU A 340 18.88 20.88 -10.35
CA LEU A 340 17.85 20.06 -11.00
C LEU A 340 17.92 18.55 -10.66
N PRO A 341 19.10 17.93 -10.47
CA PRO A 341 19.16 16.52 -10.06
C PRO A 341 18.66 16.27 -8.64
N LYS A 342 18.76 17.26 -7.74
CA LYS A 342 18.56 17.12 -6.29
C LYS A 342 17.23 17.70 -5.78
N ILE A 343 16.51 18.47 -6.59
CA ILE A 343 15.21 19.07 -6.20
C ILE A 343 14.11 18.06 -5.86
N PHE A 344 14.29 16.79 -6.23
CA PHE A 344 13.39 15.71 -5.85
C PHE A 344 13.86 14.95 -4.60
N ASP A 345 15.01 15.30 -4.04
CA ASP A 345 15.54 14.70 -2.83
C ASP A 345 14.83 15.30 -1.61
N GLU A 346 14.63 14.46 -0.60
CA GLU A 346 13.97 14.85 0.63
C GLU A 346 14.79 15.91 1.38
N PHE A 347 14.09 16.91 1.93
CA PHE A 347 14.69 18.01 2.68
C PHE A 347 15.66 18.90 1.89
N TYR A 348 15.80 18.67 0.58
CA TYR A 348 16.68 19.46 -0.26
C TYR A 348 16.04 20.80 -0.60
N ARG A 349 16.79 21.89 -0.38
CA ARG A 349 16.40 23.25 -0.73
C ARG A 349 17.59 24.02 -1.30
N VAL A 350 17.33 24.80 -2.34
CA VAL A 350 18.28 25.76 -2.88
C VAL A 350 18.37 26.93 -1.90
N ARG A 351 19.46 27.04 -1.13
CA ARG A 351 19.68 28.15 -0.19
C ARG A 351 20.38 29.30 -0.91
N GLN A 352 19.66 30.37 -1.21
CA GLN A 352 20.25 31.65 -1.67
C GLN A 352 20.20 32.71 -0.55
N LEU A 353 21.10 33.70 -0.59
CA LEU A 353 21.23 34.76 0.43
C LEU A 353 19.95 35.61 0.65
N ARG A 354 19.02 35.61 -0.31
CA ARG A 354 17.71 36.31 -0.26
C ARG A 354 16.52 35.45 0.19
N ASP A 355 16.74 34.18 0.52
CA ASP A 355 15.67 33.19 0.78
C ASP A 355 15.32 33.01 2.26
N LYS A 356 15.73 33.94 3.14
CA LYS A 356 15.50 33.86 4.60
C LYS A 356 14.01 33.80 4.97
N ASP A 357 13.12 34.25 4.09
CA ASP A 357 11.69 34.40 4.36
C ASP A 357 10.78 33.37 3.63
N VAL A 358 11.34 32.44 2.85
CA VAL A 358 10.52 31.43 2.13
C VAL A 358 10.35 30.17 3.00
N GLU A 359 9.15 29.99 3.56
CA GLU A 359 8.78 28.85 4.41
C GLU A 359 8.55 27.55 3.61
N GLY A 360 9.17 26.44 4.04
CA GLY A 360 8.93 25.10 3.46
C GLY A 360 10.01 24.08 3.81
N VAL A 361 9.64 22.79 3.87
CA VAL A 361 10.53 21.70 4.35
C VAL A 361 11.24 20.95 3.23
N GLY A 362 10.86 21.17 1.97
CA GLY A 362 11.49 20.52 0.82
C GLY A 362 10.97 19.11 0.53
N LEU A 363 9.75 18.79 0.95
CA LEU A 363 9.12 17.47 0.72
C LEU A 363 8.13 17.45 -0.46
N GLY A 364 7.68 18.61 -0.94
CA GLY A 364 6.60 18.67 -1.93
C GLY A 364 6.93 17.95 -3.24
N LEU A 365 8.13 18.17 -3.79
CA LEU A 365 8.55 17.52 -5.04
C LEU A 365 8.91 16.04 -4.85
N SER A 366 9.45 15.65 -3.69
CA SER A 366 9.73 14.24 -3.40
C SER A 366 8.43 13.43 -3.31
N ILE A 367 7.37 13.99 -2.70
CA ILE A 367 6.01 13.41 -2.69
C ILE A 367 5.48 13.26 -4.12
N VAL A 368 5.58 14.31 -4.96
CA VAL A 368 5.13 14.23 -6.36
C VAL A 368 5.87 13.12 -7.11
N LYS A 369 7.18 12.97 -6.93
CA LYS A 369 7.96 11.88 -7.55
C LYS A 369 7.50 10.50 -7.06
N ARG A 370 7.27 10.34 -5.75
CA ARG A 370 6.84 9.07 -5.15
C ARG A 370 5.42 8.67 -5.58
N LEU A 371 4.49 9.63 -5.61
CA LEU A 371 3.14 9.42 -6.13
C LEU A 371 3.16 9.10 -7.62
N GLY A 372 4.04 9.74 -8.39
CA GLY A 372 4.25 9.40 -9.79
C GLY A 372 4.69 7.94 -9.97
N GLN A 373 5.66 7.48 -9.18
CA GLN A 373 6.09 6.07 -9.18
C GLN A 373 4.97 5.11 -8.77
N LEU A 374 4.16 5.47 -7.76
CA LEU A 374 3.05 4.65 -7.30
C LEU A 374 1.93 4.51 -8.34
N THR A 375 1.70 5.56 -9.15
CA THR A 375 0.60 5.65 -10.12
C THR A 375 1.05 5.45 -11.57
N ASP A 376 2.30 5.01 -11.78
CA ASP A 376 2.93 4.88 -13.09
C ASP A 376 2.91 6.18 -13.93
N LEU A 377 2.87 7.34 -13.27
CA LEU A 377 2.97 8.66 -13.90
C LEU A 377 4.41 9.16 -13.89
N GLN A 378 4.91 9.51 -15.06
CA GLN A 378 6.26 10.08 -15.18
C GLN A 378 6.23 11.57 -14.83
N VAL A 379 7.03 11.98 -13.85
CA VAL A 379 7.19 13.38 -13.46
C VAL A 379 8.46 13.94 -14.10
N THR A 380 8.35 15.05 -14.83
CA THR A 380 9.52 15.76 -15.36
C THR A 380 9.47 17.23 -14.98
N LEU A 381 10.62 17.79 -14.63
CA LEU A 381 10.76 19.22 -14.35
C LEU A 381 11.81 19.83 -15.27
N ARG A 382 11.48 20.97 -15.88
CA ARG A 382 12.38 21.79 -16.69
C ARG A 382 12.37 23.19 -16.14
N SER A 383 13.53 23.75 -15.82
CA SER A 383 13.63 25.11 -15.31
C SER A 383 14.82 25.81 -15.92
N ARG A 384 14.73 27.12 -16.03
CA ARG A 384 15.85 27.98 -16.41
C ARG A 384 15.78 29.24 -15.57
N VAL A 385 16.93 29.64 -15.03
CA VAL A 385 17.06 30.85 -14.21
C VAL A 385 16.45 32.05 -14.95
N ASP A 386 15.63 32.81 -14.23
CA ASP A 386 14.85 33.98 -14.67
C ASP A 386 13.83 33.73 -15.81
N ARG A 387 13.60 32.47 -16.19
CA ARG A 387 12.63 32.07 -17.22
C ARG A 387 11.48 31.22 -16.68
N GLY A 388 11.53 30.86 -15.40
CA GLY A 388 10.52 30.08 -14.70
C GLY A 388 10.71 28.57 -14.76
N THR A 389 9.74 27.84 -14.24
CA THR A 389 9.77 26.38 -14.11
C THR A 389 8.55 25.74 -14.74
N THR A 390 8.75 24.61 -15.41
CA THR A 390 7.71 23.76 -15.96
C THR A 390 7.76 22.40 -15.27
N VAL A 391 6.67 22.01 -14.62
CA VAL A 391 6.46 20.64 -14.14
C VAL A 391 5.46 19.95 -15.03
N SER A 392 5.74 18.71 -15.42
CA SER A 392 4.86 17.91 -16.27
C SER A 392 4.64 16.53 -15.67
N LEU A 393 3.37 16.12 -15.60
CA LEU A 393 2.91 14.80 -15.16
C LEU A 393 2.43 14.04 -16.39
N HIS A 394 3.20 13.06 -16.88
CA HIS A 394 2.91 12.29 -18.09
C HIS A 394 2.34 10.91 -17.76
N GLY A 395 1.71 10.26 -18.73
CA GLY A 395 1.22 8.87 -18.59
C GLY A 395 -0.27 8.76 -18.27
N LEU A 396 -1.01 9.87 -18.30
CA LEU A 396 -2.45 9.87 -18.05
C LEU A 396 -3.17 9.15 -19.19
N SER A 397 -3.73 7.99 -18.89
CA SER A 397 -4.46 7.17 -19.86
C SER A 397 -5.82 7.78 -20.17
N LEU A 398 -6.13 7.99 -21.45
CA LEU A 398 -7.44 8.47 -21.86
C LEU A 398 -8.51 7.41 -21.53
N ALA A 399 -9.65 7.87 -21.04
CA ALA A 399 -10.83 7.06 -20.78
C ALA A 399 -12.01 7.54 -21.65
N ALA A 400 -13.02 6.69 -21.79
CA ALA A 400 -14.27 7.08 -22.45
C ALA A 400 -15.07 8.04 -21.54
N PRO A 401 -15.82 9.00 -22.10
CA PRO A 401 -16.69 9.87 -21.32
C PRO A 401 -17.74 9.09 -20.53
N GLN A 402 -17.90 9.42 -19.24
CA GLN A 402 -18.98 8.91 -18.41
C GLN A 402 -19.99 10.05 -18.18
N ARG A 403 -21.30 9.75 -18.08
CA ARG A 403 -22.29 10.81 -17.81
C ARG A 403 -22.08 11.35 -16.40
N LEU A 404 -21.74 12.64 -16.29
CA LEU A 404 -21.76 13.39 -15.03
C LEU A 404 -23.22 13.57 -14.62
N HIS A 405 -23.59 13.09 -13.43
CA HIS A 405 -24.83 13.56 -12.78
C HIS A 405 -24.59 15.03 -12.38
N GLY A 406 -25.27 15.96 -13.07
CA GLY A 406 -25.01 17.40 -12.99
C GLY A 406 -25.23 18.01 -11.61
N ARG A 407 -24.38 18.98 -11.25
CA ARG A 407 -24.40 19.71 -9.97
C ARG A 407 -24.83 21.17 -10.23
N ASP A 408 -26.05 21.52 -9.83
CA ASP A 408 -26.59 22.89 -9.84
C ASP A 408 -26.17 23.63 -8.55
N GLU A 409 -25.15 24.50 -8.63
CA GLU A 409 -24.57 25.20 -7.46
C GLU A 409 -25.06 26.65 -7.25
N ALA A 410 -25.93 27.22 -8.09
CA ALA A 410 -26.14 28.68 -8.09
C ALA A 410 -27.36 29.24 -7.31
N LEU A 411 -28.25 28.44 -6.69
CA LEU A 411 -29.52 28.97 -6.13
C LEU A 411 -29.75 28.81 -4.61
N GLN A 412 -28.79 28.34 -3.81
CA GLN A 412 -29.11 27.63 -2.55
C GLN A 412 -28.46 28.24 -1.28
N SER A 413 -28.62 29.54 -0.99
CA SER A 413 -28.04 30.18 0.21
C SER A 413 -28.90 30.15 1.49
N GLY A 414 -30.14 29.64 1.45
CA GLY A 414 -31.10 29.69 2.58
C GLY A 414 -31.47 28.35 3.26
N LEU A 415 -30.81 27.23 2.96
CA LEU A 415 -31.33 25.88 3.23
C LEU A 415 -30.82 25.13 4.48
N LEU A 416 -30.24 25.76 5.51
CA LEU A 416 -29.82 25.02 6.73
C LEU A 416 -30.43 25.53 8.04
N THR A 417 -31.11 26.68 8.00
CA THR A 417 -31.75 27.27 9.18
C THR A 417 -32.90 26.38 9.68
N GLY A 418 -32.90 26.08 10.98
CA GLY A 418 -33.89 25.25 11.67
C GLY A 418 -33.64 23.74 11.62
N LEU A 419 -32.57 23.28 10.97
CA LEU A 419 -32.23 21.85 10.87
C LEU A 419 -31.77 21.30 12.22
N ARG A 420 -32.38 20.21 12.70
CA ARG A 420 -32.00 19.59 13.98
C ARG A 420 -30.92 18.55 13.77
N VAL A 421 -29.72 18.78 14.30
CA VAL A 421 -28.55 17.90 14.11
C VAL A 421 -28.19 17.24 15.43
N CYS A 422 -28.14 15.90 15.46
CA CYS A 422 -27.51 15.17 16.55
C CYS A 422 -26.02 14.98 16.22
N LEU A 423 -25.14 15.60 17.00
CA LEU A 423 -23.69 15.54 16.82
C LEU A 423 -23.08 14.66 17.90
N VAL A 424 -22.37 13.61 17.50
CA VAL A 424 -21.69 12.66 18.41
C VAL A 424 -20.20 12.65 18.12
N GLU A 425 -19.38 13.09 19.07
CA GLU A 425 -17.91 13.18 18.94
C GLU A 425 -17.28 13.04 20.33
N ASP A 426 -16.28 12.16 20.46
CA ASP A 426 -15.62 11.85 21.74
C ASP A 426 -14.63 12.94 22.17
N ASP A 427 -13.97 13.60 21.22
CA ASP A 427 -13.10 14.74 21.48
C ASP A 427 -13.93 16.00 21.78
N ARG A 428 -13.91 16.41 23.07
CA ARG A 428 -14.63 17.58 23.56
C ARG A 428 -14.34 18.87 22.80
N ASN A 429 -13.11 19.06 22.31
CA ASN A 429 -12.75 20.28 21.57
C ASN A 429 -13.35 20.25 20.17
N VAL A 430 -13.33 19.10 19.49
CA VAL A 430 -13.94 18.91 18.17
C VAL A 430 -15.47 19.01 18.26
N LEU A 431 -16.06 18.46 19.32
CA LEU A 431 -17.50 18.55 19.62
C LEU A 431 -17.95 20.00 19.76
N LEU A 432 -17.29 20.79 20.61
CA LEU A 432 -17.62 22.20 20.85
C LEU A 432 -17.50 23.05 19.57
N ALA A 433 -16.41 22.85 18.84
CA ALA A 433 -16.15 23.60 17.61
C ALA A 433 -17.14 23.28 16.49
N THR A 434 -17.47 21.99 16.30
CA THR A 434 -18.44 21.56 15.29
C THR A 434 -19.85 22.02 15.65
N SER A 435 -20.23 21.97 16.95
CA SER A 435 -21.51 22.52 17.43
C SER A 435 -21.62 24.02 17.13
N ALA A 436 -20.61 24.80 17.51
CA ALA A 436 -20.60 26.24 17.28
C ALA A 436 -20.72 26.61 15.78
N LEU A 437 -20.05 25.86 14.90
CA LEU A 437 -20.13 26.05 13.45
C LEU A 437 -21.54 25.79 12.91
N LEU A 438 -22.17 24.68 13.34
CA LEU A 438 -23.52 24.29 12.93
C LEU A 438 -24.60 25.24 13.46
N GLU A 439 -24.51 25.64 14.73
CA GLU A 439 -25.41 26.63 15.34
C GLU A 439 -25.35 27.97 14.60
N ARG A 440 -24.15 28.40 14.20
CA ARG A 440 -23.95 29.62 13.42
C ARG A 440 -24.55 29.54 12.01
N TRP A 441 -24.70 28.35 11.43
CA TRP A 441 -25.46 28.13 10.18
C TRP A 441 -26.99 28.10 10.39
N GLY A 442 -27.43 28.26 11.64
CA GLY A 442 -28.84 28.26 12.04
C GLY A 442 -29.39 26.88 12.35
N CYS A 443 -28.55 25.85 12.49
CA CYS A 443 -28.98 24.53 12.93
C CYS A 443 -29.28 24.53 14.45
N VAL A 444 -30.14 23.63 14.89
CA VAL A 444 -30.35 23.32 16.31
C VAL A 444 -29.56 22.05 16.62
N VAL A 445 -28.48 22.18 17.39
CA VAL A 445 -27.55 21.07 17.62
C VAL A 445 -27.78 20.44 18.98
N GLN A 446 -27.87 19.12 19.02
CA GLN A 446 -27.73 18.31 20.24
C GLN A 446 -26.34 17.67 20.18
N ALA A 447 -25.43 18.13 21.04
CA ALA A 447 -24.03 17.70 21.06
C ALA A 447 -23.77 16.73 22.21
N GLU A 448 -23.24 15.55 21.89
CA GLU A 448 -23.13 14.42 22.81
C GLU A 448 -21.75 13.75 22.67
N SER A 449 -21.14 13.36 23.78
CA SER A 449 -19.79 12.79 23.77
C SER A 449 -19.75 11.25 23.73
N SER A 450 -20.91 10.61 23.74
CA SER A 450 -21.09 9.15 23.71
C SER A 450 -22.39 8.81 23.00
N GLY A 451 -22.40 7.69 22.28
CA GLY A 451 -23.53 7.22 21.47
C GLY A 451 -24.60 6.39 22.20
N GLU A 452 -24.47 6.16 23.51
CA GLU A 452 -25.34 5.27 24.29
C GLU A 452 -26.64 5.96 24.76
N ASP A 453 -27.78 5.27 24.65
CA ASP A 453 -29.10 5.67 25.17
C ASP A 453 -29.59 7.09 24.80
N LEU A 454 -29.22 7.56 23.60
CA LEU A 454 -29.55 8.90 23.11
C LEU A 454 -31.00 9.04 22.63
N LEU A 455 -31.85 9.63 23.47
CA LEU A 455 -33.16 10.13 23.05
C LEU A 455 -32.99 11.46 22.31
N THR A 456 -33.14 11.45 20.99
CA THR A 456 -33.04 12.65 20.15
C THR A 456 -34.19 12.75 19.15
N ASP A 457 -34.61 13.98 18.84
CA ASP A 457 -35.59 14.28 17.78
C ASP A 457 -34.91 15.07 16.66
N CYS A 458 -33.79 14.54 16.17
CA CYS A 458 -33.00 15.12 15.09
C CYS A 458 -33.55 14.78 13.69
N ASP A 459 -33.18 15.63 12.73
CA ASP A 459 -33.39 15.43 11.29
C ASP A 459 -32.17 14.79 10.61
N ILE A 460 -30.96 15.02 11.15
CA ILE A 460 -29.70 14.45 10.66
C ILE A 460 -28.80 14.05 11.83
N ILE A 461 -28.09 12.92 11.68
CA ILE A 461 -27.05 12.47 12.60
C ILE A 461 -25.68 12.78 12.01
N VAL A 462 -24.77 13.36 12.78
CA VAL A 462 -23.36 13.54 12.46
C VAL A 462 -22.56 12.86 13.56
N ALA A 463 -21.85 11.79 13.22
CA ALA A 463 -21.08 11.01 14.19
C ALA A 463 -19.62 10.88 13.76
N ASP A 464 -18.69 10.96 14.71
CA ASP A 464 -17.34 10.45 14.47
C ASP A 464 -17.37 8.92 14.36
N TYR A 465 -16.51 8.37 13.52
CA TYR A 465 -16.39 6.92 13.36
C TYR A 465 -15.87 6.24 14.63
N ASP A 466 -14.90 6.87 15.29
CA ASP A 466 -14.20 6.35 16.47
C ASP A 466 -14.66 7.06 17.74
N LEU A 467 -15.72 6.57 18.39
CA LEU A 467 -16.24 7.15 19.64
C LEU A 467 -15.57 6.52 20.89
N GLY A 468 -14.23 6.43 20.88
CA GLY A 468 -13.44 5.83 21.96
C GLY A 468 -13.59 4.30 22.07
N THR A 469 -13.54 3.77 23.30
CA THR A 469 -13.50 2.31 23.58
C THR A 469 -14.86 1.65 23.77
N ARG A 470 -15.96 2.40 23.70
CA ARG A 470 -17.30 1.94 24.13
C ARG A 470 -18.28 1.68 23.00
N ALA A 471 -18.21 2.42 21.89
CA ALA A 471 -19.08 2.23 20.73
C ALA A 471 -18.45 2.79 19.45
N SER A 472 -18.87 2.30 18.28
CA SER A 472 -18.56 2.92 16.98
C SER A 472 -19.63 3.95 16.59
N GLY A 473 -19.27 4.97 15.82
CA GLY A 473 -20.24 5.89 15.20
C GLY A 473 -21.33 5.20 14.39
N ILE A 474 -21.01 4.04 13.78
CA ILE A 474 -21.98 3.20 13.08
C ILE A 474 -23.05 2.64 14.03
N GLU A 475 -22.63 2.13 15.19
CA GLU A 475 -23.53 1.55 16.21
C GLU A 475 -24.42 2.63 16.83
N CYS A 476 -23.87 3.84 17.03
CA CYS A 476 -24.63 4.98 17.48
C CYS A 476 -25.74 5.36 16.48
N ILE A 477 -25.42 5.43 15.18
CA ILE A 477 -26.39 5.73 14.13
C ILE A 477 -27.52 4.68 14.11
N ASP A 478 -27.19 3.39 14.24
CA ASP A 478 -28.19 2.32 14.29
C ASP A 478 -29.12 2.43 15.49
N SER A 479 -28.55 2.67 16.66
CA SER A 479 -29.32 2.84 17.90
C SER A 479 -30.35 3.97 17.75
N ILE A 480 -29.91 5.13 17.23
CA ILE A 480 -30.80 6.27 17.00
C ILE A 480 -31.87 5.92 15.94
N ARG A 481 -31.52 5.27 14.83
CA ARG A 481 -32.49 4.87 13.79
C ARG A 481 -33.54 3.88 14.32
N GLN A 482 -33.11 2.90 15.11
CA GLN A 482 -33.99 1.91 15.73
C GLN A 482 -34.99 2.57 16.68
N GLN A 483 -34.53 3.53 17.50
CA GLN A 483 -35.40 4.29 18.40
C GLN A 483 -36.39 5.19 17.65
N ARG A 484 -35.94 5.82 16.55
CA ARG A 484 -36.76 6.73 15.74
C ARG A 484 -37.79 6.00 14.89
N GLY A 485 -37.55 4.73 14.55
CA GLY A 485 -38.42 3.94 13.70
C GLY A 485 -38.38 4.33 12.21
N TRP A 486 -37.36 5.10 11.79
CA TRP A 486 -37.12 5.45 10.40
C TRP A 486 -35.62 5.69 10.13
N GLU A 487 -35.22 5.58 8.86
CA GLU A 487 -33.85 5.78 8.39
C GLU A 487 -33.46 7.26 8.39
N VAL A 488 -33.11 7.80 9.56
CA VAL A 488 -32.60 9.16 9.70
C VAL A 488 -31.33 9.32 8.84
N PRO A 489 -31.23 10.36 7.98
CA PRO A 489 -30.02 10.67 7.24
C PRO A 489 -28.84 10.84 8.18
N ALA A 490 -27.72 10.20 7.86
CA ALA A 490 -26.55 10.20 8.72
C ALA A 490 -25.26 10.50 7.94
N LEU A 491 -24.32 11.12 8.64
CA LEU A 491 -22.99 11.47 8.19
C LEU A 491 -21.96 10.93 9.18
N ILE A 492 -21.02 10.14 8.70
CA ILE A 492 -19.83 9.74 9.45
C ILE A 492 -18.68 10.67 9.07
N ILE A 493 -18.07 11.27 10.08
CA ILE A 493 -16.78 11.94 9.97
C ILE A 493 -15.71 10.95 10.43
N THR A 494 -14.59 10.82 9.71
CA THR A 494 -13.60 9.78 10.04
C THR A 494 -12.17 10.17 9.71
N GLY A 495 -11.21 9.77 10.55
CA GLY A 495 -9.78 9.81 10.24
C GLY A 495 -9.25 8.61 9.45
N HIS A 496 -10.09 7.59 9.25
CA HIS A 496 -9.74 6.29 8.64
C HIS A 496 -10.00 6.24 7.13
N ASP A 497 -9.51 5.19 6.47
CA ASP A 497 -9.72 4.97 5.03
C ASP A 497 -11.22 4.75 4.74
N ILE A 498 -11.80 5.66 3.96
CA ILE A 498 -13.22 5.69 3.58
C ILE A 498 -13.69 4.34 2.99
N GLU A 499 -12.83 3.59 2.28
CA GLU A 499 -13.22 2.28 1.72
C GLU A 499 -13.41 1.18 2.75
N LYS A 500 -12.60 1.18 3.82
CA LYS A 500 -12.78 0.21 4.91
C LYS A 500 -14.10 0.45 5.63
N ILE A 501 -14.49 1.72 5.73
CA ILE A 501 -15.76 2.12 6.32
C ILE A 501 -16.90 1.77 5.37
N HIS A 502 -16.78 2.03 4.05
CA HIS A 502 -17.77 1.55 3.08
C HIS A 502 -17.98 0.03 3.12
N ALA A 503 -16.89 -0.74 3.27
CA ALA A 503 -16.98 -2.19 3.45
C ALA A 503 -17.67 -2.57 4.77
N ALA A 504 -17.43 -1.83 5.86
CA ALA A 504 -18.11 -2.03 7.14
C ALA A 504 -19.59 -1.62 7.10
N LEU A 505 -19.95 -0.67 6.24
CA LEU A 505 -21.29 -0.10 6.13
C LEU A 505 -22.31 -0.99 5.41
N HIS A 506 -21.91 -2.10 4.76
CA HIS A 506 -22.80 -3.14 4.21
C HIS A 506 -24.17 -2.62 3.69
N ASP A 507 -24.15 -1.76 2.67
CA ASP A 507 -25.32 -1.16 1.99
C ASP A 507 -26.13 -0.09 2.76
N ARG A 508 -25.63 0.41 3.90
CA ARG A 508 -26.29 1.50 4.64
C ARG A 508 -26.19 2.84 3.91
N ASN A 509 -27.29 3.59 3.87
CA ASN A 509 -27.33 4.94 3.31
C ASN A 509 -26.76 5.95 4.32
N ILE A 510 -25.43 6.01 4.41
CA ILE A 510 -24.68 6.88 5.32
C ILE A 510 -23.61 7.62 4.50
N ALA A 511 -23.62 8.95 4.56
CA ALA A 511 -22.59 9.78 3.92
C ALA A 511 -21.29 9.74 4.74
N ILE A 512 -20.14 9.91 4.10
CA ILE A 512 -18.82 9.84 4.76
C ILE A 512 -17.98 11.06 4.39
N LEU A 513 -17.34 11.67 5.38
CA LEU A 513 -16.34 12.73 5.21
C LEU A 513 -15.05 12.39 5.96
N SER A 514 -13.90 12.60 5.32
CA SER A 514 -12.59 12.41 5.95
C SER A 514 -12.14 13.64 6.75
N LYS A 515 -11.62 13.43 7.96
CA LYS A 515 -10.89 14.44 8.75
C LYS A 515 -9.55 14.76 8.05
N PRO A 516 -9.10 16.04 7.97
CA PRO A 516 -9.75 17.24 8.48
C PRO A 516 -10.90 17.69 7.57
N VAL A 517 -12.06 17.95 8.18
CA VAL A 517 -13.27 18.35 7.45
C VAL A 517 -13.24 19.86 7.21
N ARG A 518 -13.39 20.28 5.95
CA ARG A 518 -13.53 21.71 5.64
C ARG A 518 -14.98 22.14 5.86
N PRO A 519 -15.24 23.34 6.43
CA PRO A 519 -16.60 23.84 6.63
C PRO A 519 -17.47 23.83 5.37
N VAL A 520 -16.88 24.10 4.19
CA VAL A 520 -17.59 24.08 2.90
C VAL A 520 -18.04 22.67 2.51
N GLU A 521 -17.22 21.65 2.78
CA GLU A 521 -17.52 20.24 2.47
C GLU A 521 -18.62 19.71 3.39
N LEU A 522 -18.50 19.97 4.70
CA LEU A 522 -19.53 19.61 5.69
C LEU A 522 -20.89 20.23 5.33
N ARG A 523 -20.89 21.53 5.00
CA ARG A 523 -22.09 22.26 4.61
C ARG A 523 -22.72 21.66 3.35
N GLY A 524 -21.91 21.26 2.37
CA GLY A 524 -22.38 20.63 1.14
C GLY A 524 -23.07 19.29 1.39
N VAL A 525 -22.48 18.44 2.23
CA VAL A 525 -23.04 17.11 2.54
C VAL A 525 -24.32 17.20 3.36
N LEU A 526 -24.36 18.07 4.39
CA LEU A 526 -25.57 18.26 5.20
C LEU A 526 -26.76 18.75 4.37
N ARG A 527 -26.51 19.55 3.33
CA ARG A 527 -27.55 19.99 2.39
C ARG A 527 -28.07 18.83 1.55
N ALA A 528 -27.17 18.03 0.97
CA ALA A 528 -27.56 16.87 0.18
C ALA A 528 -28.39 15.88 1.01
N LEU A 529 -28.01 15.65 2.27
CA LEU A 529 -28.75 14.78 3.17
C LEU A 529 -30.16 15.31 3.49
N ARG A 530 -30.33 16.63 3.64
CA ARG A 530 -31.64 17.26 3.87
C ARG A 530 -32.63 17.06 2.70
N GLU A 531 -32.13 17.01 1.47
CA GLU A 531 -32.96 16.90 0.25
C GLU A 531 -33.43 15.47 -0.03
N THR A 532 -32.93 14.47 0.71
CA THR A 532 -33.35 13.08 0.58
C THR A 532 -34.81 12.94 1.07
N PRO A 533 -35.76 12.49 0.23
CA PRO A 533 -37.17 12.40 0.63
C PRO A 533 -37.35 11.50 1.86
N ARG A 534 -38.11 11.96 2.86
CA ARG A 534 -38.59 11.10 3.96
C ARG A 534 -39.36 9.93 3.35
N ALA A 535 -38.73 8.76 3.25
CA ALA A 535 -39.36 7.57 2.72
C ALA A 535 -40.52 7.17 3.65
N SER A 536 -41.75 7.40 3.17
CA SER A 536 -43.02 6.80 3.61
C SER A 536 -43.21 6.58 5.11
N ALA A 537 -43.50 7.65 5.86
CA ALA A 537 -44.20 7.56 7.13
C ALA A 537 -45.48 8.42 7.08
N ARG A 538 -46.54 7.87 6.49
CA ARG A 538 -47.96 8.23 6.69
C ARG A 538 -48.85 7.31 5.83
N SER A 539 -49.08 6.07 6.25
CA SER A 539 -50.37 5.44 5.92
C SER A 539 -51.40 6.13 6.80
N ALA A 540 -52.10 7.12 6.24
CA ALA A 540 -53.24 7.71 6.89
C ALA A 540 -54.29 6.60 7.14
N SER A 541 -54.51 6.26 8.40
CA SER A 541 -55.74 5.61 8.85
C SER A 541 -56.87 6.63 8.69
N THR A 542 -57.55 6.60 7.54
CA THR A 542 -58.87 7.23 7.41
C THR A 542 -59.93 6.18 7.80
N PRO A 543 -60.94 6.52 8.62
CA PRO A 543 -61.92 5.56 9.11
C PRO A 543 -62.86 5.15 7.95
N ALA A 544 -63.10 3.85 7.81
CA ALA A 544 -64.07 3.32 6.89
C ALA A 544 -65.48 3.80 7.25
N ALA A 545 -66.11 4.52 6.33
CA ALA A 545 -67.52 4.86 6.38
C ALA A 545 -68.35 3.57 6.23
N VAL A 546 -69.11 3.23 7.27
CA VAL A 546 -70.11 2.15 7.25
C VAL A 546 -71.33 2.66 6.48
N THR A 547 -71.50 2.15 5.26
CA THR A 547 -72.76 2.20 4.53
C THR A 547 -73.82 1.37 5.26
N ARG A 548 -74.85 2.03 5.78
CA ARG A 548 -76.12 1.39 6.15
C ARG A 548 -76.87 1.03 4.87
N SER A 549 -77.00 -0.25 4.56
CA SER A 549 -78.09 -0.79 3.76
C SER A 549 -79.07 -1.47 4.71
N GLY A 550 -80.30 -0.95 4.78
CA GLY A 550 -81.38 -1.59 5.50
C GLY A 550 -82.03 -2.69 4.66
N THR A 551 -82.28 -3.84 5.29
CA THR A 551 -83.39 -4.76 5.02
C THR A 551 -83.69 -5.49 6.33
N GLY A 552 -84.89 -5.30 6.87
CA GLY A 552 -85.36 -5.92 8.11
C GLY A 552 -86.06 -4.93 9.01
#